data_AF-A0A7X7F6L9-F1
#
_entry.id   AF-A0A7X7F6L9-F1
#
_cell.length_a   1.000
_cell.length_b   1.000
_cell.length_c   1.000
_cell.angle_alpha   90.00
_cell.angle_beta   90.00
_cell.angle_gamma   90.00
#
_symmetry.space_group_name_H-M   'P 1'
#
loop_
_entity.id
_entity.type
_entity.pdbx_description
1 polymer ?
#
loop_
_entity_poly.entity_id
_entity_poly.type
_entity_poly.pdbx_seq_one_letter_code
_entity_poly.pdbx_strand_id
1 'polypeptide(L)'
;PPATLAGIKVAQVRDYLNHTVTPFGGDPRPLAGPRGDMVMLDLAAEGNYVAVRPSGTEPKVKFYMFAYDPPEASRNLDAVKSAQTDRLDRMQKDLEAFTGCES
;
A
#
# COMPACT_ATOMS: atom_id res chain seq x y z
N PRO A 1 -5.54 -8.27 -5.29
CA PRO A 1 -5.22 -7.22 -4.28
C PRO A 1 -6.53 -6.70 -3.67
N PRO A 2 -6.52 -6.20 -2.41
CA PRO A 2 -7.71 -5.58 -1.82
C PRO A 2 -8.10 -4.32 -2.61
N ALA A 3 -9.40 -4.03 -2.70
CA ALA A 3 -9.90 -2.83 -3.38
C ALA A 3 -9.67 -1.54 -2.56
N THR A 4 -9.57 -1.68 -1.24
CA THR A 4 -9.36 -0.60 -0.29
C THR A 4 -8.41 -1.01 0.83
N LEU A 5 -7.67 -0.05 1.38
CA LEU A 5 -6.90 -0.19 2.62
C LEU A 5 -7.14 1.03 3.51
N ALA A 6 -7.45 0.81 4.78
CA ALA A 6 -7.86 1.83 5.74
C ALA A 6 -9.01 2.73 5.25
N GLY A 7 -9.91 2.17 4.42
CA GLY A 7 -11.02 2.88 3.77
C GLY A 7 -10.61 3.71 2.53
N ILE A 8 -9.34 3.72 2.14
CA ILE A 8 -8.83 4.43 0.96
C ILE A 8 -8.77 3.44 -0.21
N LYS A 9 -9.31 3.83 -1.37
CA LYS A 9 -9.25 3.02 -2.59
C LYS A 9 -7.80 2.79 -3.04
N VAL A 10 -7.50 1.59 -3.51
CA VAL A 10 -6.28 1.35 -4.29
C VAL A 10 -6.45 2.03 -5.65
N ALA A 11 -5.52 2.90 -6.01
CA ALA A 11 -5.52 3.61 -7.29
C ALA A 11 -4.83 2.80 -8.39
N GLN A 12 -3.70 2.17 -8.06
CA GLN A 12 -2.95 1.34 -8.99
C GLN A 12 -2.03 0.37 -8.24
N VAL A 13 -1.59 -0.68 -8.94
CA VAL A 13 -0.61 -1.64 -8.47
C VAL A 13 0.63 -1.56 -9.34
N ARG A 14 1.81 -1.38 -8.74
CA ARG A 14 3.10 -1.45 -9.43
C ARG A 14 3.75 -2.79 -9.11
N ASP A 15 4.00 -3.59 -10.13
CA ASP A 15 4.70 -4.88 -10.04
C ASP A 15 6.11 -4.73 -10.64
N TYR A 16 7.10 -4.65 -9.75
CA TYR A 16 8.51 -4.50 -10.14
C TYR A 16 9.15 -5.79 -10.62
N LEU A 17 8.51 -6.95 -10.41
CA LEU A 17 9.02 -8.22 -10.93
C LEU A 17 8.66 -8.36 -12.41
N ASN A 18 7.42 -7.99 -12.74
CA ASN A 18 6.86 -8.05 -14.09
C ASN A 18 6.98 -6.73 -14.87
N HIS A 19 7.50 -5.66 -14.26
CA HIS A 19 7.61 -4.32 -14.84
C HIS A 19 6.27 -3.80 -15.40
N THR A 20 5.21 -3.94 -14.61
CA THR A 20 3.89 -3.42 -14.96
C THR A 20 3.36 -2.47 -13.90
N VAL A 21 2.55 -1.53 -14.33
CA VAL A 21 1.66 -0.78 -13.45
C VAL A 21 0.24 -0.94 -13.98
N THR A 22 -0.67 -1.35 -13.09
CA THR A 22 -2.06 -1.64 -13.44
C THR A 22 -2.97 -0.70 -12.65
N PRO A 23 -3.62 0.28 -13.30
CA PRO A 23 -4.66 1.08 -12.67
C PRO A 23 -5.80 0.19 -12.15
N PHE A 24 -6.43 0.57 -11.05
CA PHE A 24 -7.55 -0.20 -10.53
C PHE A 24 -8.72 -0.19 -11.52
N GLY A 25 -9.07 -1.36 -12.06
CA GLY A 25 -10.10 -1.52 -13.10
C GLY A 25 -9.65 -1.16 -14.52
N GLY A 26 -8.34 -0.94 -14.75
CA GLY A 26 -7.78 -0.68 -16.07
C GLY A 26 -6.75 -1.73 -16.50
N ASP A 27 -6.25 -1.58 -17.72
CA ASP A 27 -5.27 -2.50 -18.30
C ASP A 27 -3.84 -2.23 -17.80
N PRO A 28 -2.99 -3.28 -17.67
CA PRO A 28 -1.58 -3.11 -17.34
C PRO A 28 -0.83 -2.29 -18.39
N ARG A 29 0.05 -1.39 -17.94
CA ARG A 29 0.97 -0.62 -18.78
C ARG A 29 2.42 -0.78 -18.31
N PRO A 30 3.42 -0.53 -19.17
CA PRO A 30 4.82 -0.66 -18.79
C PRO A 30 5.20 0.22 -17.59
N LEU A 31 5.96 -0.36 -16.65
CA LEU A 31 6.56 0.34 -15.52
C LEU A 31 8.07 0.50 -15.76
N ALA A 32 8.56 1.73 -15.74
CA ALA A 32 10.00 2.00 -15.69
C ALA A 32 10.52 1.89 -14.25
N GLY A 33 11.72 1.34 -14.07
CA GLY A 33 12.35 1.22 -12.77
C GLY A 33 13.27 0.01 -12.66
N PRO A 34 13.84 -0.23 -11.46
CA PRO A 34 14.65 -1.41 -11.19
C PRO A 34 13.79 -2.68 -11.15
N ARG A 35 14.37 -3.82 -11.53
CA ARG A 35 13.71 -5.12 -11.35
C ARG A 35 13.85 -5.59 -9.90
N GLY A 36 12.75 -6.06 -9.32
CA GLY A 36 12.78 -6.64 -7.97
C GLY A 36 11.47 -7.33 -7.63
N ASP A 37 11.55 -8.34 -6.76
CA ASP A 37 10.38 -9.03 -6.21
C ASP A 37 9.67 -8.13 -5.18
N MET A 38 8.90 -7.18 -5.71
CA MET A 38 8.21 -6.16 -4.94
C MET A 38 6.96 -5.70 -5.67
N VAL A 39 5.87 -5.61 -4.93
CA VAL A 39 4.62 -4.99 -5.38
C VAL A 39 4.37 -3.73 -4.55
N MET A 40 3.95 -2.64 -5.19
CA MET A 40 3.45 -1.46 -4.49
C MET A 40 1.97 -1.24 -4.78
N LEU A 41 1.19 -1.00 -3.74
CA LEU A 41 -0.20 -0.57 -3.79
C LEU A 41 -0.22 0.94 -3.56
N ASP A 42 -0.46 1.71 -4.62
CA ASP A 42 -0.64 3.16 -4.50
C ASP A 42 -2.10 3.44 -4.14
N LEU A 43 -2.33 4.20 -3.08
CA LEU A 43 -3.68 4.54 -2.65
C LEU A 43 -4.13 5.87 -3.27
N ALA A 44 -5.44 6.03 -3.42
CA ALA A 44 -6.04 7.22 -4.03
C ALA A 44 -5.79 8.51 -3.24
N ALA A 45 -5.54 8.42 -1.93
CA ALA A 45 -5.04 9.54 -1.15
C ALA A 45 -3.52 9.61 -1.32
N GLU A 46 -3.04 10.64 -2.01
CA GLU A 46 -1.62 10.80 -2.33
C GLU A 46 -0.71 10.67 -1.10
N GLY A 47 0.50 10.14 -1.32
CA GLY A 47 1.48 9.89 -0.26
C GLY A 47 1.16 8.69 0.65
N ASN A 48 0.05 7.99 0.43
CA ASN A 48 -0.30 6.77 1.16
C ASN A 48 -0.12 5.55 0.25
N TYR A 49 0.67 4.57 0.67
CA TYR A 49 0.97 3.38 -0.13
C TYR A 49 1.46 2.21 0.74
N VAL A 50 1.40 1.01 0.18
CA VAL A 50 1.94 -0.21 0.81
C VAL A 50 2.90 -0.90 -0.15
N ALA A 51 4.12 -1.20 0.31
CA ALA A 51 5.04 -2.07 -0.41
C ALA A 51 5.00 -3.48 0.19
N VAL A 52 4.92 -4.48 -0.69
CA VAL A 52 4.86 -5.90 -0.35
C VAL A 52 6.07 -6.58 -0.97
N ARG A 53 6.83 -7.32 -0.16
CA ARG A 53 8.04 -8.03 -0.61
C ARG A 53 8.18 -9.40 0.07
N PRO A 54 8.44 -10.49 -0.66
CA PRO A 54 8.82 -11.77 -0.07
C PRO A 54 10.15 -11.68 0.68
N SER A 55 10.28 -12.29 1.86
CA SER A 55 11.49 -12.14 2.69
C SER A 55 12.69 -13.01 2.28
N GLY A 56 12.57 -13.83 1.23
CA GLY A 56 13.65 -14.72 0.75
C GLY A 56 13.94 -15.94 1.63
N THR A 57 13.26 -16.08 2.77
CA THR A 57 13.27 -17.27 3.65
C THR A 57 11.84 -17.57 4.08
N GLU A 58 11.47 -18.85 4.14
CA GLU A 58 10.10 -19.25 4.43
C GLU A 58 9.68 -18.95 5.88
N PRO A 59 8.40 -18.57 6.13
CA PRO A 59 7.33 -18.20 5.19
C PRO A 59 6.87 -16.74 5.39
N LYS A 60 7.78 -15.75 5.38
CA LYS A 60 7.43 -14.37 5.79
C LYS A 60 7.32 -13.41 4.60
N VAL A 61 6.15 -12.80 4.43
CA VAL A 61 5.96 -11.61 3.58
C VAL A 61 6.22 -10.36 4.43
N LYS A 62 6.95 -9.38 3.90
CA LYS A 62 7.15 -8.08 4.55
C LYS A 62 6.23 -7.03 3.93
N PHE A 63 5.50 -6.34 4.79
CA PHE A 63 4.69 -5.18 4.44
C PHE A 63 5.35 -3.91 4.98
N TYR A 64 5.49 -2.91 4.13
CA TYR A 64 5.92 -1.56 4.49
C TYR A 64 4.77 -0.61 4.19
N MET A 65 4.20 0.01 5.21
CA MET A 65 3.04 0.90 5.09
C MET A 65 3.47 2.35 5.29
N PHE A 66 2.94 3.23 4.46
CA PHE A 66 3.24 4.65 4.47
C PHE A 66 1.94 5.43 4.60
N ALA A 67 1.89 6.32 5.60
CA ALA A 67 0.79 7.24 5.82
C ALA A 67 1.31 8.67 5.68
N TYR A 68 0.53 9.49 4.98
CA TYR A 68 0.84 10.89 4.74
C TYR A 68 -0.43 11.72 4.78
N ASP A 69 -0.30 12.92 5.35
CA ASP A 69 -1.27 13.99 5.26
C ASP A 69 -0.52 15.24 4.82
N PRO A 70 -1.09 16.04 3.90
CA PRO A 70 -0.44 17.26 3.44
C PRO A 70 -0.31 18.28 4.59
N PRO A 71 0.72 19.13 4.60
CA PRO A 71 0.92 20.14 5.66
C PRO A 71 -0.30 21.05 5.90
N GLU A 72 -1.12 21.26 4.88
CA GLU A 72 -2.33 22.08 4.92
C GLU A 72 -3.51 21.38 5.62
N ALA A 73 -3.46 20.06 5.83
CA ALA A 73 -4.54 19.30 6.46
C ALA A 73 -4.79 19.73 7.91
N SER A 74 -3.73 20.09 8.65
CA SER A 74 -3.84 20.56 10.03
C SER A 74 -2.55 21.20 10.50
N ARG A 75 -2.67 22.25 11.32
CA ARG A 75 -1.54 22.84 12.07
C ARG A 75 -1.25 22.13 13.39
N ASN A 76 -2.11 21.20 13.80
CA ASN A 76 -1.94 20.41 15.01
C ASN A 76 -1.20 19.11 14.68
N LEU A 77 0.10 19.09 14.97
CA LEU A 77 0.98 17.96 14.69
C LEU A 77 0.59 16.68 15.44
N ASP A 78 0.10 16.79 16.67
CA ASP A 78 -0.27 15.62 17.46
C ASP A 78 -1.53 14.95 16.91
N ALA A 79 -2.50 15.76 16.46
CA ALA A 79 -3.69 15.25 15.78
C ALA A 79 -3.33 14.54 14.46
N VAL A 80 -2.40 15.10 13.67
CA VAL A 80 -1.93 14.48 12.42
C VAL A 80 -1.22 13.15 12.70
N LYS A 81 -0.32 13.11 13.68
CA LYS A 81 0.37 11.88 14.07
C LYS A 81 -0.61 10.80 14.54
N SER A 82 -1.59 11.16 15.36
CA SER A 82 -2.63 10.22 15.79
C SER A 82 -3.41 9.66 14.60
N ALA A 83 -3.86 10.53 13.69
CA ALA A 83 -4.59 10.10 12.50
C ALA A 83 -3.77 9.20 11.56
N GLN A 84 -2.47 9.47 11.42
CA GLN A 84 -1.55 8.64 10.63
C GLN A 84 -1.31 7.28 11.28
N THR A 85 -1.09 7.23 12.60
CA THR A 85 -0.99 5.97 13.34
C THR A 85 -2.27 5.15 13.20
N ASP A 86 -3.44 5.75 13.41
CA ASP A 86 -4.72 5.07 13.25
C ASP A 86 -4.91 4.54 11.82
N ARG A 87 -4.41 5.27 10.81
CA ARG A 87 -4.46 4.83 9.41
C ARG A 87 -3.56 3.61 9.18
N LEU A 88 -2.33 3.63 9.69
CA LEU A 88 -1.41 2.49 9.61
C LEU A 88 -1.99 1.25 10.29
N ASP A 89 -2.58 1.40 11.47
CA ASP A 89 -3.21 0.29 12.20
C ASP A 89 -4.38 -0.32 11.42
N ARG A 90 -5.19 0.51 10.76
CA ARG A 90 -6.26 0.02 9.88
C ARG A 90 -5.72 -0.67 8.63
N MET A 91 -4.67 -0.14 8.01
CA MET A 91 -4.01 -0.81 6.88
C MET A 91 -3.48 -2.19 7.29
N GLN A 92 -2.86 -2.29 8.46
CA GLN A 92 -2.38 -3.57 8.99
C GLN A 92 -3.52 -4.57 9.14
N LYS A 93 -4.61 -4.18 9.80
CA LYS A 93 -5.79 -5.05 10.00
C LYS A 93 -6.39 -5.51 8.68
N ASP A 94 -6.52 -4.61 7.72
CA ASP A 94 -7.06 -4.95 6.39
C ASP A 94 -6.14 -5.93 5.65
N LEU A 95 -4.82 -5.75 5.75
CA LEU A 95 -3.84 -6.66 5.15
C LEU A 95 -3.86 -8.04 5.82
N GLU A 96 -3.89 -8.09 7.15
CA GLU A 96 -4.00 -9.35 7.91
C GLU A 96 -5.28 -10.11 7.54
N ALA A 97 -6.43 -9.42 7.48
CA ALA A 97 -7.69 -10.00 7.06
C ALA A 97 -7.64 -10.52 5.61
N PHE A 98 -7.04 -9.75 4.71
CA PHE A 98 -6.87 -10.16 3.31
C PHE A 98 -5.98 -11.40 3.17
N THR A 99 -4.88 -11.48 3.92
CA THR A 99 -3.96 -12.64 3.88
C THR A 99 -4.48 -13.85 4.64
N GLY A 100 -5.36 -13.65 5.62
CA GLY A 100 -5.92 -14.72 6.46
C GLY A 100 -7.23 -15.33 5.94
N CYS A 101 -7.90 -14.69 4.97
CA CYS A 101 -9.13 -15.19 4.34
C CYS A 101 -8.92 -16.10 3.13
N GLU A 102 -7.68 -16.33 2.69
CA GLU A 102 -7.36 -17.37 1.71
C GLU A 102 -7.29 -18.72 2.46
N SER A 103 -8.45 -19.30 2.80
CA SER A 103 -8.61 -20.65 3.35
C SER A 103 -9.86 -21.31 2.79
#